data_AF-A0A920B7E2-F1
#
_entry.id   AF-A0A920B7E2-F1
#
_cell.length_a   1.000
_cell.length_b   1.000
_cell.length_c   1.000
_cell.angle_alpha   90.00
_cell.angle_beta   90.00
_cell.angle_gamma   90.00
#
_symmetry.space_group_name_H-M   'P 1'
#
loop_
_entity.id
_entity.type
_entity.pdbx_description
1 polymer ?
#
loop_
_entity_poly.entity_id
_entity_poly.type
_entity_poly.pdbx_seq_one_letter_code
_entity_poly.pdbx_strand_id
1 'polypeptide(L)'
;MARYTLITGLLLVLLGLYGYFSYNTITVLIPAFIGTLIAFFGFMAFNEKRKRLFIHIAIVVVVVGLSASAKSLPSIPGLIDCFNNPALDIVSCPKFQRPLAELFKSIMSLVLIPYMLVSITFFIKSRLSR
;
A
#
# COMPACT_ATOMS: atom_id res chain seq x y z
N MET A 1 -14.15 -3.63 -10.12
CA MET A 1 -13.24 -2.74 -9.36
C MET A 1 -13.58 -2.60 -7.89
N ALA A 2 -14.77 -2.15 -7.49
CA ALA A 2 -15.11 -1.94 -6.08
C ALA A 2 -14.70 -3.08 -5.12
N ARG A 3 -14.99 -4.35 -5.46
CA ARG A 3 -14.54 -5.52 -4.68
C ARG A 3 -13.01 -5.62 -4.56
N TYR A 4 -12.29 -5.39 -5.66
CA TYR A 4 -10.83 -5.44 -5.70
C TYR A 4 -10.20 -4.32 -4.85
N THR A 5 -10.76 -3.11 -4.92
CA THR A 5 -10.39 -1.96 -4.08
C THR A 5 -10.63 -2.26 -2.60
N LEU A 6 -11.77 -2.85 -2.26
CA LEU A 6 -12.08 -3.21 -0.88
C LEU A 6 -11.10 -4.27 -0.35
N ILE A 7 -10.88 -5.36 -1.10
CA ILE A 7 -9.97 -6.45 -0.70
C ILE A 7 -8.54 -5.93 -0.51
N THR A 8 -8.03 -5.12 -1.45
CA THR A 8 -6.68 -4.55 -1.35
C THR A 8 -6.54 -3.58 -0.17
N GLY A 9 -7.54 -2.74 0.08
CA GLY A 9 -7.56 -1.88 1.27
C GLY A 9 -7.56 -2.70 2.57
N LEU A 10 -8.39 -3.74 2.65
CA LEU A 10 -8.45 -4.62 3.83
C LEU A 10 -7.15 -5.37 4.08
N LEU A 11 -6.50 -5.85 3.01
CA LEU A 11 -5.20 -6.51 3.10
C LEU A 11 -4.13 -5.58 3.68
N LEU A 12 -4.10 -4.32 3.24
CA LEU A 12 -3.18 -3.30 3.75
C LEU A 12 -3.46 -2.94 5.23
N VAL A 13 -4.73 -2.91 5.64
CA VAL A 13 -5.12 -2.73 7.04
C VAL A 13 -4.61 -3.86 7.90
N LEU A 14 -4.85 -5.11 7.49
CA LEU A 14 -4.38 -6.30 8.21
C LEU A 14 -2.85 -6.30 8.32
N LEU A 15 -2.14 -5.96 7.24
CA LEU A 15 -0.69 -5.89 7.24
C LEU A 15 -0.15 -4.86 8.25
N GLY A 16 -0.72 -3.65 8.29
CA GLY A 16 -0.27 -2.62 9.22
C GLY A 16 -0.64 -2.91 10.67
N LEU A 17 -1.82 -3.51 10.93
CA LEU A 17 -2.21 -3.95 12.27
C LEU A 17 -1.29 -5.07 12.77
N TYR A 18 -1.04 -6.08 11.94
CA TYR A 18 -0.10 -7.16 12.27
C TYR A 18 1.28 -6.61 12.62
N GLY A 19 1.79 -5.67 11.81
CA GLY A 19 3.07 -5.04 12.08
C GLY A 19 3.08 -4.21 13.39
N TYR A 20 1.98 -3.56 13.75
CA TYR A 20 1.89 -2.85 15.02
C TYR A 20 1.94 -3.80 16.22
N PHE A 21 1.19 -4.91 16.19
CA PHE A 21 1.19 -5.87 17.28
C PHE A 21 2.55 -6.58 17.44
N SER A 22 3.28 -6.79 16.34
CA SER A 22 4.59 -7.44 16.38
C SER A 22 5.72 -6.51 16.84
N TYR A 23 5.73 -5.25 16.40
CA TYR A 23 6.87 -4.34 16.60
C TYR A 23 6.56 -3.13 17.49
N ASN A 24 5.32 -2.98 17.96
CA ASN A 24 4.81 -1.89 18.81
C ASN A 24 5.24 -0.47 18.37
N THR A 25 5.34 -0.26 17.05
CA THR A 25 5.87 0.97 16.46
C THR A 25 4.82 1.66 15.61
N ILE A 26 4.55 2.94 15.87
CA ILE A 26 3.48 3.71 15.22
C ILE A 26 3.72 3.86 13.71
N THR A 27 4.98 3.96 13.27
CA THR A 27 5.32 4.12 11.85
C THR A 27 4.92 2.92 10.98
N VAL A 28 4.66 1.77 11.60
CA VAL A 28 4.20 0.55 10.92
C VAL A 28 2.72 0.64 10.52
N LEU A 29 1.96 1.60 11.05
CA LEU A 29 0.54 1.80 10.71
C LEU A 29 0.33 2.56 9.39
N ILE A 30 1.38 3.08 8.75
CA ILE A 30 1.24 3.82 7.48
C ILE A 30 0.44 3.03 6.43
N PRO A 31 0.72 1.73 6.18
CA PRO A 31 -0.07 0.91 5.26
C PRO A 31 -1.51 0.74 5.72
N ALA A 32 -1.76 0.64 7.03
CA ALA A 32 -3.13 0.52 7.55
C ALA A 32 -3.94 1.80 7.40
N PHE A 33 -3.32 2.97 7.56
CA PHE A 33 -4.00 4.25 7.34
C PHE A 33 -4.42 4.41 5.88
N ILE A 34 -3.49 4.18 4.94
CA ILE A 34 -3.78 4.22 3.50
C ILE A 34 -4.80 3.13 3.12
N GLY A 35 -4.62 1.91 3.63
CA GLY A 35 -5.52 0.77 3.41
C GLY A 35 -6.94 1.05 3.88
N THR A 36 -7.10 1.72 5.04
CA THR A 36 -8.42 2.10 5.58
C THR A 36 -9.13 3.07 4.64
N LEU A 37 -8.43 4.08 4.13
CA LEU A 37 -9.00 5.03 3.17
C LEU A 37 -9.43 4.31 1.88
N ILE A 38 -8.60 3.42 1.34
CA ILE A 38 -8.92 2.63 0.14
C ILE A 38 -10.12 1.72 0.40
N ALA A 39 -10.16 1.01 1.53
CA ALA A 39 -11.28 0.13 1.89
C ALA A 39 -12.57 0.91 2.07
N PHE A 40 -12.52 2.08 2.72
CA PHE A 40 -13.67 2.97 2.92
C PHE A 40 -14.26 3.45 1.58
N PHE A 41 -13.42 3.94 0.67
CA PHE A 41 -13.89 4.34 -0.66
C PHE A 41 -14.33 3.13 -1.52
N GLY A 42 -13.69 1.98 -1.35
CA GLY A 42 -14.10 0.72 -1.99
C GLY A 42 -15.49 0.25 -1.54
N PHE A 43 -15.80 0.38 -0.25
CA PHE A 43 -17.13 0.10 0.31
C PHE A 43 -18.18 1.09 -0.21
N MET A 44 -17.86 2.38 -0.24
CA MET A 44 -18.78 3.39 -0.75
C MET A 44 -19.04 3.26 -2.27
N ALA A 45 -18.12 2.64 -3.00
CA ALA A 45 -18.25 2.36 -4.44
C ALA A 45 -19.26 1.26 -4.81
N PHE A 46 -19.88 0.58 -3.83
CA PHE A 46 -20.99 -0.33 -4.09
C PHE A 46 -22.29 0.39 -4.49
N ASN A 47 -22.42 1.68 -4.16
CA ASN A 47 -23.56 2.47 -4.57
C ASN A 47 -23.43 2.89 -6.06
N GLU A 48 -24.26 2.32 -6.92
CA GLU A 48 -24.31 2.54 -8.38
C GLU A 48 -24.28 4.03 -8.77
N LYS A 49 -25.01 4.89 -8.04
CA LYS A 49 -25.14 6.32 -8.35
C LYS A 49 -23.82 7.09 -8.29
N ARG A 50 -22.88 6.66 -7.43
CA ARG A 50 -21.61 7.37 -7.15
C ARG A 50 -20.36 6.50 -7.33
N LYS A 51 -20.53 5.27 -7.82
CA LYS A 51 -19.46 4.28 -8.04
C LYS A 51 -18.24 4.83 -8.77
N ARG A 52 -18.43 5.64 -9.83
CA ARG A 52 -17.31 6.21 -10.60
C ARG A 52 -16.48 7.19 -9.78
N LEU A 53 -17.13 8.05 -8.99
CA LEU A 53 -16.48 9.05 -8.16
C LEU A 53 -15.61 8.38 -7.09
N PHE A 54 -16.18 7.43 -6.34
CA PHE A 54 -15.47 6.74 -5.27
C PHE A 54 -14.30 5.90 -5.77
N ILE A 55 -14.42 5.27 -6.94
CA ILE A 55 -13.29 4.56 -7.54
C ILE A 55 -12.16 5.52 -7.94
N HIS A 56 -12.47 6.70 -8.50
CA HIS A 56 -11.44 7.69 -8.83
C HIS A 56 -10.75 8.23 -7.58
N ILE A 57 -11.52 8.55 -6.53
CA ILE A 57 -10.96 9.00 -5.25
C ILE A 57 -10.05 7.91 -4.67
N ALA A 58 -10.48 6.63 -4.70
CA ALA A 58 -9.63 5.52 -4.25
C ALA A 58 -8.32 5.41 -5.05
N ILE A 59 -8.37 5.61 -6.37
CA ILE A 59 -7.17 5.62 -7.21
C ILE A 59 -6.25 6.78 -6.85
N VAL A 60 -6.79 7.98 -6.59
CA VAL A 60 -5.99 9.13 -6.13
C VAL A 60 -5.31 8.81 -4.80
N VAL A 61 -6.01 8.20 -3.85
CA VAL A 61 -5.41 7.74 -2.58
C VAL A 61 -4.27 6.76 -2.83
N VAL A 62 -4.43 5.82 -3.77
CA VAL A 62 -3.35 4.90 -4.14
C VAL A 62 -2.15 5.61 -4.73
N VAL A 63 -2.36 6.60 -5.61
CA VAL A 63 -1.26 7.40 -6.17
C VAL A 63 -0.52 8.15 -5.08
N VAL A 64 -1.26 8.75 -4.12
CA VAL A 64 -0.67 9.40 -2.95
C VAL A 64 0.12 8.39 -2.10
N GLY A 65 -0.44 7.21 -1.83
CA GLY A 65 0.25 6.14 -1.11
C GLY A 65 1.54 5.69 -1.80
N LEU A 66 1.49 5.48 -3.12
CA LEU A 66 2.67 5.14 -3.92
C LEU A 66 3.71 6.26 -3.89
N SER A 67 3.30 7.52 -4.01
CA SER A 67 4.23 8.66 -3.93
C SER A 67 4.90 8.77 -2.55
N ALA A 68 4.17 8.45 -1.48
CA ALA A 68 4.70 8.43 -0.12
C ALA A 68 5.71 7.29 0.09
N SER A 69 5.52 6.15 -0.58
CA SER A 69 6.45 5.01 -0.58
C SER A 69 7.53 5.08 -1.65
N ALA A 70 7.42 5.96 -2.65
CA ALA A 70 8.38 6.04 -3.76
C ALA A 70 9.79 6.39 -3.28
N LYS A 71 9.90 7.19 -2.21
CA LYS A 71 11.17 7.50 -1.55
C LYS A 71 11.83 6.28 -0.90
N SER A 72 11.05 5.22 -0.66
CA SER A 72 11.54 3.97 -0.09
C SER A 72 11.97 2.92 -1.11
N LEU A 73 11.63 3.13 -2.39
CA LEU A 73 12.05 2.26 -3.48
C LEU A 73 13.58 2.21 -3.72
N PRO A 74 14.33 3.34 -3.74
CA PRO A 74 15.79 3.30 -3.88
C PRO A 74 16.50 2.76 -2.62
N SER A 75 15.79 2.62 -1.51
CA SER A 75 16.30 2.04 -0.25
C SER A 75 16.30 0.50 -0.26
N ILE A 76 15.65 -0.12 -1.25
CA ILE A 76 15.49 -1.59 -1.34
C ILE A 76 16.84 -2.34 -1.36
N PRO A 77 17.87 -1.94 -2.12
CA PRO A 77 19.17 -2.62 -2.09
C PRO A 77 19.79 -2.60 -0.69
N GLY A 78 19.66 -1.48 0.02
CA GLY A 78 20.11 -1.37 1.41
C GLY A 78 19.34 -2.27 2.37
N LEU A 79 18.02 -2.46 2.15
CA LEU A 79 17.22 -3.43 2.91
C LEU A 79 17.65 -4.87 2.65
N ILE A 80 17.96 -5.21 1.40
CA ILE A 80 18.43 -6.56 1.02
C ILE A 80 19.77 -6.86 1.68
N ASP A 81 20.68 -5.88 1.72
CA ASP A 81 21.94 -6.02 2.45
C ASP A 81 21.72 -6.29 3.95
N CYS A 82 20.76 -5.59 4.57
CA CYS A 82 20.41 -5.82 5.98
C CYS A 82 19.83 -7.23 6.18
N PHE A 83 19.02 -7.73 5.24
CA PHE A 83 18.38 -9.05 5.32
C PHE A 83 19.36 -10.21 5.09
N ASN A 84 20.34 -10.03 4.19
CA ASN A 84 21.35 -11.05 3.88
C ASN A 84 22.46 -11.17 4.92
N ASN A 85 22.52 -10.26 5.91
CA ASN A 85 23.47 -10.33 7.00
C ASN A 85 22.84 -11.07 8.20
N PRO A 86 23.18 -12.34 8.45
CA PRO A 86 22.62 -13.12 9.57
C PRO A 86 23.04 -12.60 10.96
N ALA A 87 24.00 -11.67 11.01
CA ALA A 87 24.45 -11.02 12.25
C ALA A 87 23.62 -9.78 12.65
N LEU A 88 22.63 -9.36 11.83
CA LEU A 88 21.94 -8.09 12.01
C LEU A 88 20.41 -8.26 11.88
N ASP A 89 19.69 -8.00 12.96
CA ASP A 89 18.23 -7.94 12.89
C ASP A 89 17.79 -6.72 12.06
N ILE A 90 16.77 -6.90 11.23
CA ILE A 90 16.13 -5.82 10.44
C ILE A 90 15.72 -4.61 11.30
N VAL A 91 15.54 -4.80 12.61
CA VAL A 91 15.17 -3.76 13.57
C VAL A 91 16.34 -2.81 13.87
N SER A 92 17.58 -3.28 13.75
CA SER A 92 18.79 -2.58 14.17
C SER A 92 19.72 -2.20 13.01
N CYS A 93 19.22 -2.15 11.78
CA CYS A 93 20.10 -1.86 10.63
C CYS A 93 20.60 -0.40 10.64
N PRO A 94 21.93 -0.15 10.72
CA PRO A 94 22.51 1.18 10.88
C PRO A 94 22.43 2.02 9.60
N LYS A 95 22.12 1.42 8.45
CA LYS A 95 21.94 2.13 7.18
C LYS A 95 20.70 3.04 7.16
N PHE A 96 19.73 2.83 8.07
CA PHE A 96 18.48 3.57 8.08
C PHE A 96 18.13 4.09 9.48
N GLN A 97 17.71 5.36 9.55
CA GLN A 97 17.25 5.96 10.80
C GLN A 97 15.96 5.32 11.33
N ARG A 98 15.13 4.72 10.45
CA ARG A 98 13.85 4.06 10.79
C ARG A 98 13.63 2.81 9.90
N PRO A 99 14.28 1.68 10.19
CA PRO A 99 14.28 0.53 9.28
C PRO A 99 12.90 -0.15 9.15
N LEU A 100 12.14 -0.22 10.25
CA LEU A 100 10.77 -0.77 10.23
C LEU A 100 9.83 0.05 9.33
N ALA A 101 9.91 1.39 9.38
CA ALA A 101 9.07 2.24 8.54
C ALA A 101 9.35 2.00 7.05
N GLU A 102 10.61 1.77 6.70
CA GLU A 102 11.05 1.54 5.33
C GLU A 102 10.59 0.19 4.79
N LEU A 103 10.64 -0.85 5.62
CA LEU A 103 10.17 -2.19 5.28
C LEU A 103 8.66 -2.18 4.98
N PHE A 104 7.84 -1.65 5.88
CA PHE A 104 6.39 -1.65 5.71
C PHE A 104 5.92 -0.75 4.55
N LYS A 105 6.62 0.37 4.28
CA LYS A 105 6.38 1.19 3.08
C LYS A 105 6.73 0.46 1.79
N SER A 106 7.80 -0.33 1.80
CA SER A 106 8.22 -1.15 0.66
C SER A 106 7.18 -2.23 0.35
N ILE A 107 6.68 -2.93 1.38
CA ILE A 107 5.59 -3.91 1.22
C ILE A 107 4.32 -3.23 0.73
N MET A 108 3.96 -2.07 1.30
CA MET A 108 2.81 -1.29 0.84
C MET A 108 2.93 -0.94 -0.65
N SER A 109 4.09 -0.47 -1.10
CA SER A 109 4.35 -0.18 -2.51
C SER A 109 4.14 -1.43 -3.38
N LEU A 110 4.64 -2.58 -2.93
CA LEU A 110 4.52 -3.85 -3.64
C LEU A 110 3.06 -4.30 -3.80
N VAL A 111 2.19 -4.00 -2.84
CA VAL A 111 0.74 -4.25 -2.92
C VAL A 111 0.01 -3.21 -3.80
N LEU A 112 0.44 -1.94 -3.76
CA LEU A 112 -0.21 -0.85 -4.49
C LEU A 112 0.10 -0.86 -6.00
N ILE A 113 1.29 -1.30 -6.42
CA ILE A 113 1.68 -1.42 -7.83
C ILE A 113 0.71 -2.30 -8.63
N PRO A 114 0.45 -3.57 -8.27
CA PRO A 114 -0.48 -4.42 -9.03
C PRO A 114 -1.90 -3.85 -9.00
N TYR A 115 -2.33 -3.25 -7.89
CA TYR A 115 -3.62 -2.55 -7.84
C TYR A 115 -3.69 -1.41 -8.87
N MET A 116 -2.63 -0.61 -9.00
CA MET A 116 -2.55 0.47 -9.98
C MET A 116 -2.61 -0.05 -11.42
N LEU A 117 -1.87 -1.12 -11.74
CA LEU A 117 -1.91 -1.75 -13.06
C LEU A 117 -3.32 -2.27 -13.41
N VAL A 118 -3.97 -2.94 -12.46
CA VAL A 118 -5.35 -3.43 -12.62
C VAL A 118 -6.31 -2.25 -12.79
N SER A 119 -6.07 -1.12 -12.10
CA SER A 119 -6.86 0.11 -12.23
C SER A 119 -6.78 0.71 -13.64
N ILE A 120 -5.58 0.76 -14.22
CA ILE A 120 -5.34 1.28 -15.58
C ILE A 120 -6.03 0.38 -16.61
N THR A 121 -5.86 -0.94 -16.52
CA THR A 121 -6.50 -1.88 -17.46
C THR A 121 -8.02 -1.80 -17.43
N PHE A 122 -8.62 -1.60 -16.25
CA PHE A 122 -10.07 -1.43 -16.12
C PHE A 122 -10.55 -0.14 -16.81
N PHE A 123 -9.76 0.94 -16.70
CA PHE A 123 -10.06 2.20 -17.39
C PHE A 123 -10.00 2.02 -18.92
N ILE A 124 -8.94 1.40 -19.43
CA ILE A 124 -8.77 1.12 -20.86
C ILE A 124 -9.91 0.23 -21.39
N LYS A 125 -10.23 -0.88 -20.69
CA LYS A 125 -11.32 -1.78 -21.08
C LYS A 125 -12.68 -1.07 -21.14
N SER A 126 -12.94 -0.14 -20.22
CA SER A 126 -14.17 0.65 -20.23
C SER A 126 -14.28 1.61 -21.41
N ARG A 127 -13.15 2.02 -22.00
CA ARG A 127 -13.09 2.91 -23.18
C ARG A 127 -13.15 2.12 -24.50
N LEU A 128 -12.55 0.93 -24.54
CA LEU A 128 -12.58 0.02 -25.70
C LEU A 128 -13.94 -0.66 -25.90
N SER A 129 -14.72 -0.83 -24.84
CA SER A 129 -16.07 -1.43 -24.88
C SER A 129 -17.16 -0.47 -25.39
N ARG A 130 -16.78 0.65 -25.98
CA ARG A 130 -17.67 1.72 -26.42
C ARG A 130 -17.53 1.91 -27.93
#